data_AF-A0A1V5D6D6-F1
#
_entry.id   AF-A0A1V5D6D6-F1
#
_cell.length_a   1.000
_cell.length_b   1.000
_cell.length_c   1.000
_cell.angle_alpha   90.00
_cell.angle_beta   90.00
_cell.angle_gamma   90.00
#
_symmetry.space_group_name_H-M   'P 1'
#
loop_
_entity.id
_entity.type
_entity.pdbx_description
1 polymer ?
#
loop_
_entity_poly.entity_id
_entity_poly.type
_entity_poly.pdbx_seq_one_letter_code
_entity_poly.pdbx_strand_id
1 'polypeptide(L)'
;MGALILVIILLAIVTIFSVQNAAPVTISFIFWRFEASLAIVIFLSVLLGIIIGGIIVFSIRASKKKQTRTGSTTKEDNRGAAT
;
A
#
# COMPACT_ATOMS: atom_id res chain seq x y z
N MET A 1 10.70 22.29 3.32
CA MET A 1 10.33 22.78 4.66
C MET A 1 8.82 22.72 4.93
N GLY A 2 7.95 23.24 4.07
CA GLY A 2 6.49 23.21 4.29
C GLY A 2 5.87 21.82 4.50
N ALA A 3 6.36 20.80 3.79
CA ALA A 3 5.87 19.43 3.96
C ALA A 3 6.13 18.85 5.37
N LEU A 4 7.25 19.22 6.01
CA LEU A 4 7.59 18.72 7.34
C LEU A 4 6.64 19.30 8.40
N ILE A 5 6.31 20.58 8.27
CA ILE A 5 5.34 21.28 9.12
C ILE A 5 3.95 20.66 8.98
N LEU A 6 3.53 20.35 7.75
CA LEU A 6 2.24 19.71 7.49
C LEU A 6 2.16 18.30 8.08
N VAL A 7 3.23 17.51 8.01
CA VAL A 7 3.31 16.19 8.63
C VAL A 7 3.23 16.28 10.16
N ILE A 8 3.92 17.24 10.77
CA ILE A 8 3.86 17.46 12.23
C ILE A 8 2.44 17.84 12.67
N ILE A 9 1.75 18.71 11.93
CA ILE A 9 0.36 19.09 12.21
C ILE A 9 -0.56 17.87 12.13
N LEU A 10 -0.42 17.05 11.09
CA LEU A 10 -1.18 15.80 10.94
C LEU A 10 -0.94 14.84 12.11
N LEU A 11 0.32 14.64 12.51
CA LEU A 11 0.67 13.79 13.65
C LEU A 11 0.08 14.30 14.97
N ALA A 12 0.08 15.62 15.18
CA ALA A 12 -0.52 16.22 16.37
C ALA A 12 -2.03 15.95 16.43
N ILE A 13 -2.74 16.11 15.30
CA ILE A 13 -4.19 15.84 15.21
C ILE A 13 -4.48 14.36 15.52
N VAL A 14 -3.72 13.45 14.92
CA VAL A 14 -3.87 11.99 15.16
C VAL A 14 -3.60 11.66 16.63
N THR A 15 -2.59 12.28 17.24
CA THR A 15 -2.24 12.05 18.64
C THR A 15 -3.33 12.54 19.58
N ILE A 16 -3.83 13.76 19.38
CA ILE A 16 -4.92 14.32 20.19
C ILE A 16 -6.19 13.49 20.03
N PHE A 17 -6.55 13.13 18.80
CA PHE A 17 -7.69 12.25 18.52
C PHE A 17 -7.55 10.90 19.19
N SER A 18 -6.35 10.32 19.18
CA SER A 18 -6.04 9.04 19.84
C SER A 18 -6.24 9.12 21.36
N VAL A 19 -5.73 10.18 22.00
CA VAL A 19 -5.85 10.38 23.46
C VAL A 19 -7.30 10.64 23.86
N GLN A 20 -8.04 11.46 23.11
CA GLN A 20 -9.43 11.77 23.41
C GLN A 20 -10.37 10.57 23.16
N ASN A 21 -10.05 9.72 22.18
CA ASN A 21 -10.79 8.50 21.87
C ASN A 21 -10.13 7.25 22.49
N ALA A 22 -9.33 7.43 23.55
CA ALA A 22 -8.69 6.36 24.29
C ALA A 22 -9.68 5.67 25.23
N ALA A 23 -10.78 5.15 24.67
CA ALA A 23 -11.47 4.05 25.34
C ALA A 23 -10.46 2.90 25.44
N PRO A 24 -10.04 2.49 26.65
CA PRO A 24 -9.00 1.49 26.81
C PRO A 24 -9.53 0.16 26.26
N VAL A 25 -8.91 -0.30 25.18
CA VAL A 25 -9.16 -1.63 24.61
C VAL A 25 -7.92 -2.47 24.87
N THR A 26 -8.08 -3.46 25.74
CA THR A 26 -7.02 -4.42 26.04
C THR A 26 -6.84 -5.36 24.85
N ILE A 27 -5.72 -5.23 24.14
CA ILE A 27 -5.37 -6.15 23.07
C ILE A 27 -4.45 -7.22 23.64
N SER A 28 -4.92 -8.47 23.58
CA SER A 28 -4.16 -9.63 24.04
C SER A 28 -3.66 -10.43 22.83
N PHE A 29 -2.37 -10.31 22.51
CA PHE A 29 -1.69 -11.09 21.48
C PHE A 29 -0.86 -12.20 22.11
N ILE A 30 -1.35 -13.44 22.11
CA ILE A 30 -0.66 -14.68 22.54
C ILE A 30 0.01 -14.61 23.94
N PHE A 31 1.07 -13.81 24.15
CA PHE A 31 1.76 -13.54 25.41
C PHE A 31 1.85 -12.04 25.79
N TRP A 32 1.44 -11.12 24.92
CA TRP A 32 1.49 -9.68 25.15
C TRP A 32 0.10 -9.09 25.38
N ARG A 33 -0.01 -8.26 26.41
CA ARG A 33 -1.20 -7.44 26.68
C ARG A 33 -0.77 -5.99 26.61
N PHE A 34 -1.36 -5.24 25.69
CA PHE A 34 -1.14 -3.80 25.61
C PHE A 34 -2.49 -3.10 25.58
N GLU A 35 -2.51 -1.91 26.16
CA GLU A 35 -3.67 -1.03 26.12
C GLU A 35 -3.39 0.09 25.13
N ALA A 36 -4.25 0.21 24.14
CA ALA A 36 -4.19 1.27 23.15
C ALA A 36 -5.59 1.82 22.89
N SER A 37 -5.65 3.03 22.34
CA SER A 37 -6.90 3.58 21.85
C SER A 37 -7.41 2.77 20.65
N LEU A 38 -8.73 2.63 20.53
CA LEU A 38 -9.33 2.04 19.33
C LEU A 38 -8.90 2.81 18.06
N ALA A 39 -8.76 4.13 18.18
CA ALA A 39 -8.37 5.02 17.09
C ALA A 39 -7.00 4.67 16.50
N ILE A 40 -5.95 4.47 17.32
CA ILE A 40 -4.61 4.15 16.80
C ILE A 40 -4.58 2.77 16.15
N VAL A 41 -5.36 1.82 16.67
CA VAL A 41 -5.46 0.46 16.13
C VAL A 41 -6.07 0.47 14.73
N ILE A 42 -7.18 1.20 14.54
CA ILE A 42 -7.83 1.35 13.23
C ILE A 42 -6.91 2.07 12.26
N PHE A 43 -6.28 3.17 12.67
CA PHE A 43 -5.35 3.92 11.84
C PHE A 43 -4.20 3.05 11.31
N LEU A 44 -3.54 2.30 12.20
CA LEU A 44 -2.45 1.40 11.82
C LEU A 44 -2.93 0.24 10.93
N SER A 45 -4.10 -0.33 11.22
CA SER A 45 -4.69 -1.38 10.39
C SER A 45 -4.93 -0.91 8.96
N VAL A 46 -5.52 0.28 8.80
CA VAL A 46 -5.78 0.87 7.47
C VAL A 46 -4.47 1.21 6.76
N LEU A 47 -3.51 1.80 7.48
CA LEU A 47 -2.21 2.15 6.93
C LEU A 47 -1.47 0.93 6.38
N LEU A 48 -1.43 -0.16 7.15
CA LEU A 48 -0.84 -1.43 6.70
C LEU A 48 -1.59 -2.00 5.49
N GLY A 49 -2.92 -1.95 5.49
CA GLY A 49 -3.73 -2.37 4.35
C GLY A 49 -3.42 -1.60 3.07
N ILE A 50 -3.24 -0.27 3.15
CA ILE A 50 -2.84 0.58 2.01
C ILE A 50 -1.45 0.19 1.50
N ILE A 51 -0.49 -0.05 2.39
CA ILE A 51 0.88 -0.45 2.02
C ILE A 51 0.85 -1.79 1.29
N ILE A 52 0.21 -2.81 1.88
CA ILE A 52 0.12 -4.16 1.32
C ILE A 52 -0.62 -4.12 -0.03
N GLY A 53 -1.77 -3.45 -0.09
CA GLY A 53 -2.55 -3.29 -1.32
C GLY A 53 -1.76 -2.57 -2.42
N GLY A 54 -1.03 -1.51 -2.06
CA GLY A 54 -0.16 -0.77 -2.98
C GLY A 54 0.94 -1.64 -3.58
N ILE A 55 1.60 -2.47 -2.76
CA ILE A 55 2.62 -3.41 -3.22
C ILE A 55 2.01 -4.43 -4.20
N ILE A 56 0.86 -5.04 -3.87
CA ILE A 56 0.20 -6.03 -4.72
C ILE A 56 -0.15 -5.43 -6.09
N VAL A 57 -0.78 -4.25 -6.11
CA VAL A 57 -1.16 -3.56 -7.35
C VAL A 57 0.07 -3.22 -8.19
N PHE A 58 1.14 -2.75 -7.54
CA PHE A 58 2.39 -2.43 -8.22
C PHE A 58 3.03 -3.67 -8.87
N SER A 59 3.11 -4.79 -8.14
CA SER A 59 3.68 -6.05 -8.64
C SER A 59 2.89 -6.62 -9.82
N ILE A 60 1.55 -6.59 -9.76
CA ILE A 60 0.70 -7.05 -10.88
C ILE A 60 0.94 -6.19 -12.13
N ARG A 61 1.05 -4.86 -11.96
CA ARG A 61 1.21 -3.93 -13.08
C ARG A 61 2.61 -4.00 -13.70
N ALA A 62 3.64 -4.30 -12.90
CA ALA A 62 5.01 -4.52 -13.38
C ALA A 62 5.11 -5.73 -14.33
N SER A 63 4.40 -6.83 -14.04
CA SER A 63 4.43 -8.04 -14.87
C SER A 63 3.72 -7.87 -16.22
N LYS A 64 2.68 -7.04 -16.31
CA LYS A 64 1.94 -6.82 -17.57
C LYS A 64 2.74 -6.02 -18.63
N LYS A 65 3.79 -5.30 -18.24
CA LYS A 65 4.58 -4.48 -19.18
C LYS A 65 5.50 -5.31 -20.10
N LYS A 66 5.71 -6.60 -19.82
CA LYS A 66 6.69 -7.43 -20.55
C LYS A 66 6.14 -8.17 -21.77
N GLN A 67 4.82 -8.12 -22.04
CA GLN A 67 4.18 -8.99 -23.04
C GLN A 67 3.84 -8.33 -24.39
N THR A 68 4.07 -7.02 -24.56
CA THR A 68 3.72 -6.30 -25.81
C THR A 68 4.87 -6.16 -26.82
N ARG A 69 5.98 -6.91 -26.68
CA ARG A 69 7.20 -6.74 -27.52
C ARG A 69 7.72 -8.01 -28.21
N THR A 70 6.90 -9.04 -28.41
CA THR A 70 7.34 -10.30 -29.06
C THR A 70 6.46 -10.73 -30.24
N GLY A 71 5.70 -9.81 -30.86
CA GLY A 71 4.73 -10.15 -31.91
C GLY A 71 5.07 -9.73 -33.36
N SER A 72 6.19 -9.07 -33.64
CA SER A 72 6.40 -8.39 -34.94
C SER A 72 7.43 -8.99 -35.90
N THR A 73 8.11 -10.10 -35.59
CA THR A 73 9.21 -10.61 -36.45
C THR A 73 8.89 -11.84 -37.30
N THR A 74 7.66 -12.39 -37.29
CA THR A 74 7.37 -13.64 -38.03
C THR A 74 6.53 -13.42 -39.30
N LYS A 75 6.01 -12.22 -39.57
CA LYS A 75 5.13 -11.99 -40.73
C LYS A 75 5.83 -11.54 -42.02
N GLU A 76 7.14 -11.31 -42.00
CA GLU A 76 7.86 -10.77 -43.17
C GLU A 76 8.58 -11.85 -44.00
N ASP A 77 8.81 -13.04 -43.46
CA ASP A 77 9.55 -14.13 -44.14
C ASP A 77 8.66 -14.94 -45.13
N ASN A 78 7.36 -15.10 -44.83
CA ASN A 78 6.49 -15.98 -45.63
C ASN A 78 5.87 -15.32 -46.88
N ARG A 79 6.36 -14.15 -47.32
CA ARG A 79 5.92 -13.48 -48.57
C ARG A 79 6.92 -13.67 -49.73
N GLY A 80 8.12 -14.17 -49.48
CA GLY A 80 9.13 -14.42 -50.51
C GLY A 80 9.09 -15.81 -51.16
N ALA A 81 8.26 -16.72 -50.67
CA ALA A 81 8.24 -18.13 -51.11
C ALA A 81 7.17 -18.46 -52.17
N ALA A 82 6.40 -17.47 -52.64
CA ALA A 82 5.25 -17.68 -53.54
C ALA A 82 5.40 -17.01 -54.93
N THR A 83 6.62 -16.65 -55.33
CA THR A 83 6.93 -16.13 -56.68
C THR A 83 7.64 -17.14 -57.53
#